data_AF-A0AAD4BG48-F1
#
_entry.id   AF-A0AAD4BG48-F1
#
_cell.length_a   1.000
_cell.length_b   1.000
_cell.length_c   1.000
_cell.angle_alpha   90.00
_cell.angle_beta   90.00
_cell.angle_gamma   90.00
#
_symmetry.space_group_name_H-M   'P 1'
#
loop_
_entity.id
_entity.type
_entity.pdbx_description
1 polymer ?
#
loop_
_entity_poly.entity_id
_entity_poly.type
_entity_poly.pdbx_seq_one_letter_code
_entity_poly.pdbx_strand_id
1 'polypeptide(L)' 'PLVYIHWFKPLRQLDNAVGMFCVSRLTRHHQPNAAVIPADRLVQICHPIP' A
#
# COMPACT_ATOMS: atom_id res chain seq x y z
N PRO A 1 13.25 14.63 0.45
CA PRO A 1 12.04 14.41 1.29
C PRO A 1 11.96 12.98 1.83
N LEU A 2 11.36 12.76 3.01
CA LEU A 2 11.10 11.44 3.58
C LEU A 2 9.60 11.12 3.48
N VAL A 3 9.25 9.87 3.18
CA VAL A 3 7.87 9.41 3.05
C VAL A 3 7.65 8.19 3.93
N TYR A 4 6.52 8.17 4.61
CA TYR A 4 6.05 7.03 5.37
C TYR A 4 5.09 6.19 4.53
N ILE A 5 5.44 4.93 4.29
CA ILE A 5 4.68 4.01 3.44
C ILE A 5 4.12 2.84 4.24
N HIS A 6 2.89 2.42 3.90
CA HIS A 6 2.24 1.23 4.43
C HIS A 6 2.17 0.15 3.35
N TRP A 7 2.60 -1.06 3.71
CA TRP A 7 2.46 -2.22 2.85
C TRP A 7 1.11 -2.91 3.08
N PHE A 8 0.40 -3.21 2.00
CA PHE A 8 -0.83 -3.98 2.01
C PHE A 8 -0.58 -5.37 1.43
N LYS A 9 -1.46 -6.31 1.74
CA LYS A 9 -1.44 -7.62 1.09
C LYS A 9 -1.80 -7.47 -0.38
N PRO A 10 -1.25 -8.30 -1.29
CA PRO A 10 -1.68 -8.32 -2.68
C PRO A 10 -3.20 -8.47 -2.79
N LEU A 11 -3.81 -7.78 -3.76
CA LEU A 11 -5.23 -7.89 -4.06
C LEU A 11 -5.51 -9.32 -4.53
N ARG A 12 -6.06 -10.15 -3.65
CA ARG A 12 -6.36 -11.56 -3.93
C ARG A 12 -7.82 -11.92 -3.81
N GLN A 13 -8.59 -11.13 -3.06
CA GLN A 13 -9.99 -11.40 -2.78
C GLN A 13 -10.83 -10.27 -3.37
N LEU A 14 -11.70 -10.62 -4.31
CA LEU A 14 -12.76 -9.75 -4.79
C LEU A 14 -13.93 -9.83 -3.80
N ASP A 15 -14.39 -8.68 -3.33
CA ASP A 15 -15.66 -8.55 -2.64
C ASP A 15 -16.77 -8.56 -3.69
N ASN A 16 -17.48 -9.68 -3.79
CA ASN A 16 -18.57 -9.83 -4.74
C ASN A 16 -19.78 -8.94 -4.43
N ALA A 17 -19.91 -8.43 -3.20
CA ALA A 17 -21.01 -7.52 -2.85
C ALA A 17 -20.79 -6.10 -3.38
N VAL A 18 -19.53 -5.69 -3.51
CA VAL A 18 -19.14 -4.32 -3.92
C VAL A 18 -18.48 -4.30 -5.31
N GLY A 19 -18.09 -5.46 -5.84
CA GLY A 19 -17.37 -5.57 -7.11
C GLY A 19 -15.95 -5.02 -7.05
N MET A 20 -15.35 -4.97 -5.85
CA MET A 20 -14.03 -4.36 -5.63
C MET A 20 -13.10 -5.32 -4.88
N PHE A 21 -11.78 -5.17 -5.05
CA PHE A 21 -10.82 -5.97 -4.29
C PHE A 21 -10.72 -5.55 -2.83
N CYS A 22 -10.78 -6.51 -1.91
CA CYS A 22 -10.52 -6.26 -0.51
C CYS A 22 -9.03 -5.97 -0.30
N VAL A 23 -8.74 -4.74 0.15
CA VAL A 23 -7.40 -4.38 0.61
C VAL A 23 -7.29 -4.73 2.09
N SER A 24 -6.27 -5.51 2.46
CA SER A 24 -5.98 -5.80 3.88
C SER A 24 -4.56 -5.39 4.23
N ARG A 25 -4.38 -4.82 5.43
CA ARG A 25 -3.05 -4.37 5.89
C ARG A 25 -2.13 -5.57 6.05
N LEU A 26 -0.91 -5.44 5.54
CA LEU A 26 0.14 -6.40 5.85
C LEU A 26 0.70 -6.06 7.22
N THR A 27 0.73 -7.04 8.12
CA THR A 27 1.32 -6.89 9.45
C THR A 27 2.59 -7.72 9.55
N ARG A 28 3.59 -7.22 10.28
CA ARG A 28 4.81 -7.95 10.62
C ARG A 28 5.01 -7.86 12.13
N HIS A 29 5.09 -9.00 12.82
CA HIS A 29 5.14 -9.06 14.29
C HIS A 29 4.03 -8.24 14.98
N HIS A 30 2.79 -8.39 14.53
CA HIS A 30 1.61 -7.67 15.07
C HIS A 30 1.66 -6.14 14.92
N GLN A 31 2.63 -5.61 14.17
CA GLN A 31 2.74 -4.18 13.86
C GLN A 31 2.43 -3.94 12.38
N PRO A 32 2.02 -2.71 11.99
CA PRO A 32 1.90 -2.33 10.59
C PRO A 32 3.23 -2.61 9.88
N ASN A 33 3.17 -3.35 8.76
CA ASN A 33 4.33 -3.44 7.89
C ASN A 33 4.46 -2.09 7.17
N ALA A 34 5.31 -1.22 7.70
CA ALA A 34 5.50 0.13 7.25
C ALA A 34 6.98 0.47 7.19
N ALA A 35 7.36 1.44 6.36
CA ALA A 35 8.73 1.92 6.26
C ALA A 35 8.77 3.44 6.07
N VAL A 36 9.84 4.06 6.56
CA VAL A 36 10.19 5.43 6.19
C VAL A 36 11.30 5.33 5.14
N ILE A 37 11.05 5.86 3.95
CA ILE A 37 12.01 5.83 2.85
C ILE A 37 12.21 7.23 2.27
N PRO A 38 13.37 7.52 1.66
CA PRO A 38 13.54 8.72 0.83
C PRO A 38 12.51 8.73 -0.30
N ALA A 39 11.89 9.87 -0.56
CA ALA A 39 10.90 10.04 -1.62
C ALA A 39 11.45 9.63 -2.99
N ASP A 40 12.75 9.84 -3.20
CA ASP A 40 13.46 9.54 -4.46
C ASP A 40 13.52 8.03 -4.77
N ARG A 41 13.21 7.17 -3.79
CA ARG A 41 13.08 5.72 -3.97
C ARG A 41 11.68 5.27 -4.39
N LEU A 42 10.69 6.16 -4.35
CA LEU A 42 9.41 5.89 -4.98
C LEU A 42 9.62 6.03 -6.48
N VAL A 43 9.79 4.90 -7.17
CA VAL A 43 9.66 4.87 -8.63
C VAL A 43 8.24 5.36 -8.93
N GLN A 44 8.14 6.56 -9.50
CA GLN A 44 6.89 7.26 -9.73
C GLN A 44 6.14 6.58 -10.89
N ILE A 45 5.55 5.41 -10.65
CA ILE A 45 4.66 4.75 -11.64
C ILE A 45 3.30 5.46 -11.67
N CYS A 46 2.95 6.16 -10.60
CA CYS A 46 1.70 6.88 -10.47
C CYS A 46 1.96 8.37 -10.72
N HIS A 47 1.58 8.87 -11.90
CA HIS A 47 1.34 10.30 -12.09
C HIS A 47 0.26 10.71 -11.07
N PRO A 48 0.56 11.57 -10.08
CA PRO A 48 -0.51 12.17 -9.32
C PRO A 48 -1.32 13.02 -10.31
N ILE A 49 -2.57 12.64 -10.56
CA ILE A 49 -3.49 13.46 -11.34
C ILE A 49 -3.76 14.71 -10.48
N PRO A 50 -3.52 15.93 -11.00
CA PRO A 50 -3.67 17.19 -10.27
C PRO A 50 -5.13 17.47 -9.89
#